data_AF-A0A522YTP7-F1
#
_entry.id   AF-A0A522YTP7-F1
#
_cell.length_a   1.000
_cell.length_b   1.000
_cell.length_c   1.000
_cell.angle_alpha   90.00
_cell.angle_beta   90.00
_cell.angle_gamma   90.00
#
_symmetry.space_group_name_H-M   'P 1'
#
loop_
_entity.id
_entity.type
_entity.pdbx_description
1 polymer ?
#
loop_
_entity_poly.entity_id
_entity_poly.type
_entity_poly.pdbx_seq_one_letter_code
_entity_poly.pdbx_strand_id
1 'polypeptide(L)'
;MRPVQFFSKEYLERCRAMSPEQVVRFLEDFRLLHAAKAPPAKSRLISIKVPEPLLESFRTKARLSGTPYQTQIKRLMNAWLELP
;
A
#
# COMPACT_ATOMS: atom_id res chain seq x y z
N MET A 1 12.96 13.57 7.24
CA MET A 1 12.36 14.66 8.05
C MET A 1 10.88 14.33 8.23
N ARG A 2 10.36 14.18 9.46
CA ARG A 2 8.91 13.95 9.66
C ARG A 2 8.18 15.28 9.41
N PRO A 3 7.07 15.31 8.65
CA PRO A 3 6.31 16.53 8.47
C PRO A 3 5.80 17.02 9.83
N VAL A 4 6.11 18.28 10.16
CA VAL A 4 5.62 18.92 11.38
C VAL A 4 4.19 19.39 11.10
N GLN A 5 3.24 18.89 11.89
CA GLN A 5 1.86 19.40 11.87
C GLN A 5 1.75 20.59 12.82
N PHE A 6 1.14 21.67 12.34
CA PHE A 6 0.81 22.85 13.13
C PHE A 6 -0.69 22.84 13.47
N PHE A 7 -1.02 23.20 14.70
CA PHE A 7 -2.40 23.31 15.17
C PHE A 7 -2.63 24.72 15.72
N SER A 8 -3.79 25.31 15.41
CA SER A 8 -4.16 26.63 15.94
C SER A 8 -4.52 26.54 17.42
N LYS A 9 -4.48 27.68 18.12
CA LYS A 9 -4.85 27.73 19.54
C LYS A 9 -6.32 27.35 19.75
N GLU A 10 -7.19 27.82 18.87
CA GLU A 10 -8.63 27.58 18.87
C GLU A 10 -8.93 26.09 18.69
N TYR A 11 -8.16 25.41 17.83
CA TYR A 11 -8.25 23.97 17.65
C TYR A 11 -7.92 23.22 18.95
N LEU A 12 -6.83 23.62 19.62
CA LEU A 12 -6.39 22.98 20.86
C LEU A 12 -7.38 23.19 22.01
N GLU A 13 -7.96 24.39 22.14
CA GLU A 13 -9.00 24.64 23.16
C GLU A 13 -10.26 23.80 22.90
N ARG A 14 -10.67 23.64 21.64
CA ARG A 14 -11.78 22.74 21.29
C ARG A 14 -11.48 21.29 21.65
N CYS A 15 -10.25 20.82 21.45
CA CYS A 15 -9.85 19.48 21.86
C CYS A 15 -9.89 19.28 23.38
N ARG A 16 -9.48 20.30 24.16
CA ARG A 16 -9.56 20.26 25.64
C ARG A 16 -10.98 20.20 26.17
N ALA A 17 -11.94 20.78 25.43
CA ALA A 17 -13.35 20.82 25.80
C ALA A 17 -14.17 19.62 25.29
N MET A 18 -13.54 18.59 24.71
CA MET A 18 -14.25 17.42 24.19
C MET A 18 -14.92 16.61 25.30
N SER A 19 -16.14 16.14 25.05
CA SER A 19 -16.80 15.17 25.92
C SER A 19 -16.20 13.78 25.78
N PRO A 20 -16.36 12.88 26.77
CA PRO A 20 -15.90 11.50 26.68
C PRO A 20 -16.40 10.78 25.42
N GLU A 21 -17.65 11.00 25.01
CA GLU A 21 -18.25 10.39 23.82
C GLU A 21 -17.57 10.87 22.53
N GLN A 22 -17.21 12.15 22.47
CA GLN A 22 -16.49 12.72 21.34
C GLN A 22 -15.07 12.18 21.24
N VAL A 23 -14.41 11.96 22.38
CA VAL A 23 -13.09 11.32 22.45
C VAL A 23 -13.16 9.89 21.93
N VAL A 24 -14.14 9.10 22.39
CA VAL A 24 -14.34 7.71 21.93
C VAL A 24 -14.59 7.67 20.42
N ARG A 25 -15.45 8.55 19.91
CA ARG A 25 -15.73 8.63 18.47
C ARG A 25 -14.49 8.97 17.65
N PHE A 26 -13.70 9.94 18.11
CA PHE A 26 -12.43 10.28 17.46
C PHE A 26 -11.48 9.10 17.40
N LEU A 27 -11.34 8.34 18.48
CA LEU A 27 -10.46 7.17 18.53
C LEU A 27 -10.90 6.06 17.57
N GLU A 28 -12.22 5.82 17.45
CA GLU A 28 -12.75 4.83 16.52
C GLU A 28 -12.59 5.27 15.06
N ASP A 29 -12.89 6.53 14.75
CA ASP A 29 -12.70 7.09 13.41
C ASP A 29 -11.21 7.05 13.01
N PHE A 30 -10.30 7.36 13.95
CA PHE A 30 -8.86 7.23 13.75
C PHE A 30 -8.46 5.77 13.52
N ARG A 31 -8.98 4.84 14.32
CA ARG A 31 -8.72 3.40 14.14
C ARG A 31 -9.18 2.93 12.76
N LEU A 32 -10.37 3.30 12.31
CA LEU A 32 -10.92 2.93 11.01
C LEU A 32 -10.12 3.52 9.84
N LEU A 33 -9.72 4.79 9.95
CA LEU A 33 -8.86 5.45 8.97
C LEU A 33 -7.53 4.71 8.76
N HIS A 34 -6.99 4.15 9.84
CA HIS A 34 -5.74 3.38 9.82
C HIS A 34 -5.95 1.89 9.57
N ALA A 35 -7.13 1.33 9.84
CA ALA A 35 -7.45 -0.09 9.63
C ALA A 35 -7.48 -0.47 8.15
N ALA A 36 -7.87 0.45 7.26
CA ALA A 36 -7.84 0.23 5.81
C ALA A 36 -6.40 0.12 5.24
N LYS A 37 -5.38 0.43 6.03
CA LYS A 37 -3.97 0.31 5.65
C LYS A 37 -3.34 -0.85 6.41
N ALA A 38 -3.73 -2.08 6.08
CA ALA A 38 -2.81 -3.19 6.31
C ALA A 38 -1.47 -2.78 5.69
N PRO A 39 -0.35 -2.80 6.44
CA PRO A 39 0.93 -2.45 5.86
C PRO A 39 1.13 -3.30 4.61
N PRO A 40 1.57 -2.72 3.48
CA PRO A 40 1.74 -3.48 2.25
C PRO A 40 2.59 -4.70 2.58
N ALA A 41 2.12 -5.89 2.15
CA ALA A 41 2.81 -7.13 2.42
C ALA A 41 4.29 -6.97 2.02
N LYS A 42 5.20 -7.29 2.95
CA LYS A 42 6.63 -7.13 2.73
C LYS A 42 7.02 -7.95 1.49
N SER A 43 7.59 -7.28 0.49
CA SER A 43 8.12 -7.97 -0.69
C SER A 43 9.46 -8.60 -0.34
N ARG A 44 9.65 -9.87 -0.67
CA ARG A 44 10.94 -10.57 -0.58
C ARG A 44 11.53 -10.68 -1.99
N LEU A 45 12.79 -10.28 -2.16
CA LEU A 45 13.51 -10.52 -3.41
C LEU A 45 13.73 -12.02 -3.60
N ILE A 46 13.56 -12.47 -4.84
CA ILE A 46 13.85 -13.84 -5.24
C ILE A 46 14.91 -13.79 -6.35
N SER A 47 15.84 -14.74 -6.30
CA SER A 47 16.77 -14.99 -7.41
C SER A 47 16.21 -16.13 -8.25
N ILE A 48 16.12 -15.92 -9.57
CA ILE A 48 15.65 -16.91 -10.53
C ILE A 48 16.55 -16.86 -11.77
N LYS A 49 17.01 -18.03 -12.23
CA LYS A 49 17.71 -18.13 -13.52
C LYS A 49 16.67 -18.23 -14.64
N VAL A 50 16.77 -17.36 -15.63
CA VAL A 50 15.89 -17.32 -16.80
C VAL A 50 16.77 -17.16 -18.04
N PRO A 51 16.52 -17.89 -19.13
CA PRO A 51 17.23 -17.66 -20.39
C PRO A 51 17.11 -16.20 -20.84
N GLU A 52 18.23 -15.58 -21.22
CA GLU A 52 18.26 -14.17 -21.64
C GLU A 52 17.30 -13.86 -22.78
N PRO A 53 17.20 -14.67 -23.86
CA PRO A 53 16.28 -14.36 -24.96
C PRO A 53 14.81 -14.34 -24.50
N LEU A 54 14.47 -15.21 -23.55
CA LEU A 54 13.12 -15.28 -22.97
C LEU A 54 12.83 -14.03 -22.13
N LEU A 55 13.77 -13.62 -21.27
CA LEU A 55 13.60 -12.44 -20.43
C LEU A 55 13.43 -11.17 -21.27
N GLU A 56 14.23 -11.00 -22.33
CA GLU A 56 14.13 -9.84 -23.22
C GLU A 56 12.81 -9.82 -24.00
N SER A 57 12.38 -10.96 -24.52
CA SER A 57 11.07 -11.09 -25.20
C SER A 57 9.92 -10.76 -24.25
N PHE A 58 9.99 -11.26 -23.01
CA PHE A 58 8.99 -11.01 -21.99
C PHE A 58 8.91 -9.54 -21.59
N ARG A 59 10.07 -8.89 -21.38
CA ARG A 59 10.16 -7.44 -21.08
C ARG A 59 9.57 -6.61 -22.20
N THR A 60 9.89 -6.96 -23.45
CA THR A 60 9.37 -6.27 -24.64
C THR A 60 7.85 -6.36 -24.71
N LYS A 61 7.28 -7.57 -24.54
CA LYS A 61 5.83 -7.76 -24.55
C LYS A 61 5.15 -7.00 -23.41
N ALA A 62 5.68 -7.07 -22.19
CA ALA A 62 5.13 -6.36 -21.04
C ALA A 62 5.10 -4.84 -21.26
N ARG A 63 6.18 -4.27 -21.81
CA ARG A 63 6.24 -2.85 -22.20
C ARG A 63 5.19 -2.48 -23.25
N LEU A 64 5.03 -3.29 -24.30
CA LEU A 64 3.99 -3.06 -25.33
C LEU A 64 2.58 -3.15 -24.74
N SER A 65 2.38 -3.92 -23.68
CA SER A 65 1.13 -4.00 -22.91
C SER A 65 1.01 -2.96 -21.79
N GLY A 66 1.89 -1.95 -21.75
CA GLY A 66 1.84 -0.87 -20.76
C GLY A 66 2.04 -1.30 -19.30
N THR A 67 2.62 -2.48 -19.07
CA THR A 67 2.77 -3.06 -17.73
C THR A 67 4.27 -3.33 -17.43
N PRO A 68 4.83 -2.89 -16.29
CA PRO A 68 6.18 -3.29 -15.90
C PRO A 68 6.31 -4.81 -15.83
N TYR A 69 7.41 -5.37 -16.35
CA TYR A 69 7.54 -6.82 -16.45
C TYR A 69 7.47 -7.53 -15.08
N GLN A 70 7.96 -6.92 -13.99
CA GLN A 70 7.81 -7.48 -12.64
C GLN A 70 6.35 -7.55 -12.19
N THR A 71 5.53 -6.56 -12.59
CA THR A 71 4.09 -6.59 -12.33
C THR A 71 3.43 -7.73 -13.10
N GLN A 72 3.85 -7.98 -14.34
CA GLN A 72 3.35 -9.11 -15.12
C GLN A 72 3.74 -10.46 -14.48
N ILE A 73 4.96 -10.59 -13.93
CA ILE A 73 5.36 -11.78 -13.16
C ILE A 73 4.42 -12.01 -11.97
N LYS A 74 4.13 -10.96 -11.18
CA LYS A 74 3.20 -11.08 -10.04
C LYS A 74 1.79 -11.47 -10.48
N ARG A 75 1.30 -10.93 -11.61
CA ARG A 75 0.00 -11.33 -12.18
C ARG A 75 -0.03 -12.81 -12.53
N LEU A 76 1.02 -13.32 -13.17
CA LEU A 76 1.13 -14.74 -13.48
C LEU A 76 1.19 -15.60 -12.22
N MET A 77 1.91 -15.17 -11.18
CA MET A 77 1.95 -15.87 -9.90
C MET A 77 0.57 -15.93 -9.23
N ASN A 78 -0.17 -14.81 -9.20
CA ASN A 78 -1.52 -14.79 -8.62
C ASN A 78 -2.49 -15.65 -9.44
N ALA A 79 -2.50 -15.48 -10.77
CA ALA A 79 -3.35 -16.26 -11.65
C ALA A 79 -3.07 -17.76 -11.57
N TRP A 80 -1.82 -18.15 -11.27
CA TRP A 80 -1.48 -19.55 -11.03
C TRP A 80 -2.04 -20.12 -9.71
N LEU A 81 -2.17 -19.27 -8.68
CA LEU A 81 -2.73 -19.66 -7.38
C LEU A 81 -4.27 -19.65 -7.38
N GLU A 82 -4.86 -18.84 -8.26
CA GLU A 82 -6.29 -18.83 -8.56
C GLU A 82 -6.62 -20.03 -9.48
N LEU A 83 -6.55 -21.25 -8.94
CA LEU A 83 -7.22 -22.39 -9.56
C LEU A 83 -8.74 -22.23 -9.39
N PRO A 84 -9.57 -22.74 -10.34
CA PRO A 84 -11.01 -22.78 -10.18
C PRO A 84 -11.45 -23.59 -8.94
#